data_AF-A0A954W343-F1
#
_entry.id   AF-A0A954W343-F1
#
_cell.length_a   1.000
_cell.length_b   1.000
_cell.length_c   1.000
_cell.angle_alpha   90.00
_cell.angle_beta   90.00
_cell.angle_gamma   90.00
#
_symmetry.space_group_name_H-M   'P 1'
#
loop_
_entity.id
_entity.type
_entity.pdbx_description
1 polymer ?
#
loop_
_entity_poly.entity_id
_entity_poly.type
_entity_poly.pdbx_seq_one_letter_code
_entity_poly.pdbx_strand_id
1 'polypeptide(L)'
;MAALAFGLVTCIVVGKLTGLTDRLDVRQVRDWVESAGAWGIALFLLIFSVGQLLHVPGMVFVAAAIFLYGRFAGGGLALIGAVTAVTFSFVLVRAVGGKALGEIDRPLMKKLLAHIDQRPIRVVAMLRLIFWMLPPLNYALALTNVRLRDYVLGSTLGLLIPVGVAAFCFEWLFEQL
;
A
#
# COMPACT_ATOMS: atom_id res chain seq x y z
N MET A 1 14.94 -7.88 1.81
CA MET A 1 14.02 -8.66 2.68
C MET A 1 14.49 -8.65 4.13
N ALA A 2 15.73 -9.07 4.46
CA ALA A 2 16.25 -9.08 5.83
C ALA A 2 16.29 -7.68 6.51
N ALA A 3 16.68 -6.62 5.79
CA ALA A 3 16.73 -5.25 6.33
C ALA A 3 15.35 -4.66 6.68
N LEU A 4 14.29 -5.11 5.99
CA LEU A 4 12.92 -4.65 6.24
C LEU A 4 12.28 -5.41 7.40
N ALA A 5 12.52 -6.72 7.50
CA ALA A 5 12.17 -7.50 8.69
C ALA A 5 12.91 -6.95 9.92
N PHE A 6 14.18 -6.57 9.77
CA PHE A 6 14.96 -5.92 10.82
C PHE A 6 14.34 -4.59 11.22
N GLY A 7 14.05 -3.67 10.28
CA GLY A 7 13.43 -2.38 10.61
C GLY A 7 12.04 -2.48 11.25
N LEU A 8 11.22 -3.46 10.83
CA LEU A 8 9.89 -3.69 11.39
C LEU A 8 9.98 -4.29 12.80
N VAL A 9 10.91 -5.23 13.01
CA VAL A 9 11.27 -5.74 14.34
C VAL A 9 11.85 -4.63 15.20
N THR A 10 12.70 -3.74 14.65
CA THR A 10 13.27 -2.60 15.39
C THR A 10 12.18 -1.61 15.79
N CYS A 11 11.23 -1.27 14.93
CA CYS A 11 10.10 -0.39 15.31
C CYS A 11 9.24 -1.02 16.43
N ILE A 12 8.93 -2.32 16.33
CA ILE A 12 8.16 -3.02 17.37
C ILE A 12 8.96 -3.12 18.68
N VAL A 13 10.24 -3.44 18.59
CA VAL A 13 11.15 -3.57 19.75
C VAL A 13 11.40 -2.21 20.41
N VAL A 14 11.60 -1.14 19.63
CA VAL A 14 11.75 0.23 20.16
C VAL A 14 10.44 0.71 20.78
N GLY A 15 9.29 0.43 20.17
CA GLY A 15 7.98 0.74 20.76
C GLY A 15 7.76 0.05 22.12
N LYS A 16 8.14 -1.24 22.22
CA LYS A 16 8.10 -2.00 23.48
C LYS A 16 9.13 -1.52 24.51
N LEU A 17 10.38 -1.27 24.10
CA LEU A 17 11.47 -0.88 25.01
C LEU A 17 11.34 0.56 25.55
N THR A 18 10.72 1.46 24.80
CA THR A 18 10.49 2.85 25.22
C THR A 18 9.27 3.00 26.15
N GLY A 19 8.51 1.93 26.40
CA GLY A 19 7.28 1.97 27.20
C GLY A 19 6.15 2.77 26.55
N LEU A 20 6.29 3.13 25.26
CA LEU A 20 5.29 3.90 24.53
C LEU A 20 4.00 3.08 24.33
N THR A 21 4.13 1.78 24.12
CA THR A 21 2.99 0.84 24.04
C THR A 21 2.20 0.71 25.34
N ASP A 22 2.84 0.87 26.51
CA ASP A 22 2.19 0.76 27.82
C ASP A 22 1.51 2.06 28.25
N ARG A 23 1.86 3.20 27.63
CA ARG A 23 1.26 4.53 27.87
C ARG A 23 0.22 4.93 26.84
N LEU A 24 0.15 4.23 25.71
CA LEU A 24 -0.85 4.46 24.68
C LEU A 24 -2.03 3.52 24.95
N ASP A 25 -2.97 3.96 25.78
CA ASP A 25 -4.27 3.29 25.87
C ASP A 25 -4.91 3.31 24.47
N VAL A 26 -5.22 2.13 23.94
CA VAL A 26 -5.82 1.92 22.62
C VAL A 26 -7.08 2.77 22.46
N ARG A 27 -7.83 2.96 23.56
CA ARG A 27 -9.00 3.83 23.59
C ARG A 27 -8.63 5.29 23.37
N GLN A 28 -7.58 5.79 24.02
CA GLN A 28 -7.10 7.17 23.85
C GLN A 28 -6.65 7.45 22.42
N VAL A 29 -5.93 6.52 21.79
CA VAL A 29 -5.49 6.68 20.39
C VAL A 29 -6.70 6.69 19.46
N ARG A 30 -7.67 5.80 19.69
CA ARG A 30 -8.91 5.77 18.89
C ARG A 30 -9.73 7.04 19.09
N ASP A 31 -9.89 7.52 20.32
CA ASP A 31 -10.65 8.74 20.63
C ASP A 31 -9.96 10.00 20.04
N TRP A 32 -8.62 10.05 20.02
CA TRP A 32 -7.87 11.11 19.35
C TRP A 32 -8.05 11.09 17.83
N VAL A 33 -8.08 9.90 17.24
CA VAL A 33 -8.29 9.73 15.79
C VAL A 33 -9.74 10.01 15.41
N GLU A 34 -10.72 9.58 16.20
CA GLU A 34 -12.14 9.87 16.01
C GLU A 34 -12.42 11.37 16.16
N SER A 35 -11.82 12.04 17.15
CA SER A 35 -11.95 13.49 17.32
C SER A 35 -11.26 14.30 16.22
N ALA A 36 -10.25 13.75 15.55
CA ALA A 36 -9.62 14.37 14.38
C ALA A 36 -10.48 14.28 13.10
N GLY A 37 -11.49 13.39 13.06
CA GLY A 37 -12.41 13.25 11.94
C GLY A 37 -11.72 13.13 10.57
N ALA A 38 -12.11 13.99 9.62
CA ALA A 38 -11.55 13.98 8.26
C ALA A 38 -10.03 14.27 8.21
N TRP A 39 -9.49 15.03 9.17
CA TRP A 39 -8.05 15.32 9.24
C TRP A 39 -7.24 14.10 9.65
N GLY A 40 -7.79 13.23 10.51
CA GLY A 40 -7.16 11.96 10.88
C GLY A 40 -6.99 11.03 9.68
N ILE A 41 -8.02 10.96 8.83
CA ILE A 41 -8.00 10.21 7.57
C ILE A 41 -6.94 10.79 6.62
N ALA A 42 -6.94 12.10 6.40
CA ALA A 42 -5.96 12.75 5.52
C ALA A 42 -4.51 12.49 5.97
N LEU A 43 -4.25 12.60 7.28
CA LEU A 43 -2.94 12.31 7.86
C LEU A 43 -2.56 10.84 7.69
N PHE A 44 -3.49 9.91 7.90
CA PHE A 44 -3.24 8.48 7.68
C PHE A 44 -2.86 8.18 6.22
N LEU A 45 -3.59 8.75 5.25
CA LEU A 45 -3.29 8.58 3.83
C LEU A 45 -1.91 9.14 3.46
N LEU A 46 -1.54 10.27 4.06
CA LEU A 46 -0.22 10.89 3.87
C LEU A 46 0.89 10.01 4.46
N ILE A 47 0.73 9.53 5.69
CA ILE A 47 1.68 8.64 6.36
C ILE A 47 1.85 7.33 5.58
N PHE A 48 0.75 6.72 5.11
CA PHE A 48 0.80 5.52 4.27
C PHE A 48 1.60 5.81 3.00
N SER A 49 1.25 6.89 2.28
CA SER A 49 1.92 7.26 1.03
C SER A 49 3.42 7.47 1.19
N VAL A 50 3.82 8.24 2.21
CA VAL A 50 5.24 8.49 2.52
C VAL A 50 5.93 7.21 2.99
N GLY A 51 5.31 6.45 3.89
CA GLY A 51 5.85 5.20 4.40
C GLY A 51 6.10 4.17 3.30
N GLN A 52 5.21 4.09 2.32
CA GLN A 52 5.40 3.21 1.16
C GLN A 52 6.60 3.62 0.29
N LEU A 53 6.86 4.93 0.12
CA LEU A 53 8.06 5.41 -0.58
C LEU A 53 9.34 5.06 0.18
N LEU A 54 9.26 5.06 1.51
CA LEU A 54 10.33 4.59 2.40
C LEU A 54 10.43 3.06 2.45
N HIS A 55 9.72 2.35 1.56
CA HIS A 55 9.71 0.88 1.46
C HIS A 55 9.17 0.18 2.72
N VAL A 56 8.38 0.89 3.54
CA VAL A 56 7.65 0.28 4.65
C VAL A 56 6.60 -0.68 4.08
N PRO A 57 6.50 -1.92 4.57
CA PRO A 57 5.51 -2.87 4.09
C PRO A 57 4.08 -2.36 4.23
N GLY A 58 3.32 -2.33 3.12
CA GLY A 58 1.94 -1.85 3.09
C GLY A 58 1.02 -2.52 4.13
N MET A 59 1.31 -3.78 4.47
CA MET A 59 0.55 -4.56 5.45
C MET A 59 0.54 -3.92 6.85
N VAL A 60 1.58 -3.17 7.24
CA VAL A 60 1.62 -2.44 8.52
C VAL A 60 0.51 -1.40 8.57
N PHE A 61 0.34 -0.64 7.50
CA PHE A 61 -0.71 0.39 7.41
C PHE A 61 -2.10 -0.22 7.30
N VAL A 62 -2.24 -1.32 6.57
CA VAL A 62 -3.50 -2.07 6.48
C VAL A 62 -3.93 -2.56 7.86
N ALA A 63 -3.03 -3.22 8.60
CA ALA A 63 -3.28 -3.70 9.95
C ALA A 63 -3.64 -2.54 10.90
N ALA A 64 -2.91 -1.42 10.83
CA ALA A 64 -3.19 -0.23 11.63
C ALA A 64 -4.59 0.34 11.35
N ALA A 65 -5.01 0.43 10.08
CA ALA A 65 -6.34 0.91 9.73
C ALA A 65 -7.45 0.00 10.27
N ILE A 66 -7.29 -1.32 10.14
CA ILE A 66 -8.26 -2.30 10.66
C ILE A 66 -8.31 -2.26 12.18
N PHE A 67 -7.16 -2.12 12.84
CA PHE A 67 -7.09 -2.01 14.29
C PHE A 67 -7.78 -0.75 14.83
N LEU A 68 -7.60 0.39 14.14
CA LEU A 68 -8.16 1.68 14.58
C LEU A 68 -9.66 1.82 14.26
N TYR A 69 -10.10 1.36 13.09
CA TYR A 69 -11.46 1.63 12.57
C TYR A 69 -12.32 0.36 12.40
N GLY A 70 -11.81 -0.79 12.82
CA GLY A 70 -12.47 -2.09 12.65
C GLY A 70 -12.39 -2.64 11.22
N ARG A 71 -12.94 -3.85 11.01
CA ARG A 71 -12.84 -4.57 9.72
C ARG A 71 -13.36 -3.78 8.54
N PHE A 72 -14.58 -3.27 8.61
CA PHE A 72 -15.24 -2.69 7.43
C PHE A 72 -14.70 -1.30 7.11
N ALA A 73 -14.76 -0.37 8.07
CA ALA A 73 -14.29 1.00 7.86
C ALA A 73 -12.76 1.04 7.72
N GLY A 74 -12.03 0.28 8.52
CA GLY A 74 -10.57 0.14 8.42
C GLY A 74 -10.11 -0.55 7.15
N GLY A 75 -10.80 -1.61 6.71
CA GLY A 75 -10.53 -2.26 5.42
C GLY A 75 -10.78 -1.32 4.23
N GLY A 76 -11.86 -0.54 4.26
CA GLY A 76 -12.14 0.49 3.26
C GLY A 76 -11.07 1.58 3.25
N LEU A 77 -10.69 2.10 4.42
CA LEU A 77 -9.64 3.10 4.56
C LEU A 77 -8.26 2.58 4.13
N ALA A 78 -7.96 1.33 4.46
CA ALA A 78 -6.74 0.63 4.03
C ALA A 78 -6.68 0.53 2.51
N LEU A 79 -7.79 0.20 1.85
CA LEU A 79 -7.85 0.13 0.39
C LEU A 79 -7.63 1.51 -0.25
N ILE A 80 -8.31 2.54 0.25
CA ILE A 80 -8.16 3.92 -0.24
C ILE A 80 -6.72 4.39 -0.03
N GLY A 81 -6.15 4.15 1.15
CA GLY A 81 -4.75 4.46 1.45
C GLY A 81 -3.78 3.72 0.56
N ALA A 82 -4.02 2.43 0.33
CA ALA A 82 -3.21 1.62 -0.53
C ALA A 82 -3.20 2.13 -1.98
N VAL A 83 -4.39 2.41 -2.53
CA VAL A 83 -4.54 2.96 -3.88
C VAL A 83 -3.89 4.34 -3.97
N THR A 84 -4.08 5.20 -2.97
CA THR A 84 -3.49 6.54 -2.93
C THR A 84 -1.97 6.47 -2.90
N ALA A 85 -1.41 5.62 -2.04
CA ALA A 85 0.03 5.47 -1.88
C ALA A 85 0.71 4.91 -3.14
N VAL A 86 0.15 3.88 -3.78
CA VAL A 86 0.68 3.37 -5.06
C VAL A 86 0.53 4.39 -6.18
N THR A 87 -0.56 5.16 -6.20
CA THR A 87 -0.78 6.22 -7.19
C THR A 87 0.24 7.34 -7.03
N PHE A 88 0.49 7.78 -5.79
CA PHE A 88 1.49 8.79 -5.48
C PHE A 88 2.89 8.34 -5.91
N SER A 89 3.26 7.11 -5.56
CA SER A 89 4.54 6.50 -5.99
C SER A 89 4.65 6.43 -7.51
N PHE A 90 3.59 6.03 -8.21
CA PHE A 90 3.57 5.98 -9.67
C PHE A 90 3.79 7.34 -10.32
N VAL A 91 3.09 8.38 -9.83
CA VAL A 91 3.21 9.74 -10.36
C VAL A 91 4.62 10.28 -10.12
N LEU A 92 5.15 10.10 -8.91
CA LEU A 92 6.48 10.56 -8.55
C LEU A 92 7.56 9.90 -9.42
N VAL A 93 7.50 8.58 -9.56
CA VAL A 93 8.47 7.82 -10.37
C VAL A 93 8.37 8.19 -11.84
N ARG A 94 7.15 8.36 -12.37
CA ARG A 94 6.98 8.76 -13.76
C ARG A 94 7.44 10.20 -14.01
N ALA A 95 7.26 11.10 -13.05
CA ALA A 95 7.76 12.47 -13.16
C ALA A 95 9.29 12.52 -13.22
N VAL A 96 9.97 11.65 -12.45
CA VAL A 96 11.45 11.60 -12.39
C VAL A 96 12.05 10.76 -13.51
N GLY A 97 11.53 9.57 -13.76
CA GLY A 97 12.09 8.56 -14.67
C GLY A 97 11.43 8.48 -16.05
N GLY A 98 10.38 9.27 -16.28
CA GLY A 98 9.66 9.28 -17.55
C GLY A 98 9.06 7.91 -17.90
N LYS A 99 9.23 7.50 -19.16
CA LYS A 99 8.75 6.22 -19.71
C LYS A 99 9.89 5.33 -20.19
N ALA A 100 11.01 5.35 -19.46
CA ALA A 100 12.23 4.69 -19.87
C ALA A 100 12.04 3.22 -20.29
N LEU A 101 11.18 2.46 -19.60
CA LEU A 101 10.89 1.06 -19.94
C LEU A 101 10.09 0.92 -21.24
N GLY A 102 9.21 1.87 -21.55
CA GLY A 102 8.44 1.90 -22.80
C GLY A 102 9.28 2.14 -24.05
N GLU A 103 10.47 2.72 -23.91
CA GLU A 103 11.36 3.08 -25.01
C GLU A 103 12.44 2.00 -25.29
N ILE A 104 12.50 0.94 -24.47
CA ILE A 104 13.53 -0.09 -24.61
C ILE A 104 13.24 -0.99 -25.82
N ASP A 105 14.19 -1.03 -26.76
CA ASP A 105 14.11 -1.84 -27.97
C ASP A 105 14.64 -3.29 -27.81
N ARG A 106 14.28 -3.95 -26.70
CA ARG A 106 14.60 -5.37 -26.48
C ARG A 106 13.38 -6.23 -26.81
N PRO A 107 13.51 -7.31 -27.61
CA PRO A 107 12.36 -8.08 -28.11
C PRO A 107 11.54 -8.72 -26.98
N LEU A 108 12.20 -9.16 -25.90
CA LEU A 108 11.54 -9.72 -24.72
C LEU A 108 10.73 -8.66 -23.94
N MET A 109 11.29 -7.45 -23.79
CA MET A 109 10.60 -6.31 -23.16
C MET A 109 9.42 -5.85 -24.00
N LYS A 110 9.59 -5.71 -25.33
CA LYS A 110 8.51 -5.35 -26.25
C LYS A 110 7.34 -6.33 -26.18
N LYS A 111 7.62 -7.64 -26.12
CA LYS A 111 6.57 -8.66 -25.98
C LYS A 111 5.81 -8.52 -24.65
N LEU A 112 6.52 -8.28 -23.55
CA LEU A 112 5.92 -8.08 -22.24
C LEU A 112 5.08 -6.80 -22.17
N LEU A 113 5.63 -5.68 -22.66
CA LEU A 113 4.96 -4.38 -22.72
C LEU A 113 3.74 -4.41 -23.63
N ALA A 114 3.78 -5.12 -24.76
CA ALA A 114 2.64 -5.27 -25.66
C ALA A 114 1.43 -5.93 -24.96
N HIS A 115 1.66 -6.89 -24.06
CA HIS A 115 0.57 -7.49 -23.28
C HIS A 115 -0.03 -6.50 -22.27
N ILE A 116 0.83 -5.68 -21.65
CA ILE A 116 0.40 -4.62 -20.74
C ILE A 116 -0.42 -3.58 -21.51
N ASP A 117 0.02 -3.16 -22.69
CA ASP A 117 -0.66 -2.12 -23.48
C ASP A 117 -2.01 -2.58 -24.06
N GLN A 118 -2.16 -3.86 -24.39
CA GLN A 118 -3.44 -4.40 -24.87
C GLN A 118 -4.53 -4.43 -23.79
N ARG A 119 -4.17 -4.75 -22.55
CA ARG A 119 -5.12 -4.92 -21.43
C ARG A 119 -4.56 -4.38 -20.11
N PRO A 120 -4.29 -3.07 -20.00
CA PRO A 120 -3.52 -2.50 -18.89
C PRO A 120 -4.19 -2.73 -17.54
N ILE A 121 -5.51 -2.53 -17.45
CA ILE A 121 -6.26 -2.72 -16.20
C ILE A 121 -6.15 -4.17 -15.71
N ARG A 122 -6.34 -5.15 -16.61
CA ARG A 122 -6.33 -6.58 -16.23
C ARG A 122 -4.94 -7.03 -15.80
N VAL A 123 -3.91 -6.63 -16.54
CA VAL A 123 -2.53 -7.00 -16.23
C VAL A 123 -2.09 -6.36 -14.91
N VAL A 124 -2.40 -5.07 -14.69
CA VAL A 124 -2.11 -4.40 -13.41
C VAL A 124 -2.85 -5.10 -12.26
N ALA A 125 -4.14 -5.41 -12.42
CA ALA A 125 -4.91 -6.10 -11.39
C ALA A 125 -4.33 -7.48 -11.05
N MET A 126 -3.94 -8.27 -12.05
CA MET A 126 -3.30 -9.57 -11.84
C MET A 126 -1.95 -9.45 -11.14
N LEU A 127 -1.11 -8.50 -11.59
CA LEU A 127 0.18 -8.25 -10.96
C LEU A 127 0.01 -7.82 -9.50
N ARG A 128 -1.01 -7.02 -9.20
CA ARG A 128 -1.35 -6.60 -7.84
C ARG A 128 -1.88 -7.73 -6.97
N LEU A 129 -2.62 -8.67 -7.54
CA LEU A 129 -3.09 -9.84 -6.81
C LEU A 129 -1.91 -10.73 -6.37
N ILE A 130 -0.89 -10.86 -7.21
CA ILE A 130 0.29 -11.74 -6.98
C ILE A 130 1.35 -11.02 -6.14
N PHE A 131 1.72 -9.80 -6.52
CA PHE A 131 2.84 -9.05 -5.95
C PHE A 131 2.40 -7.96 -4.97
N TRP A 132 1.10 -7.77 -4.75
CA TRP A 132 0.56 -6.78 -3.83
C TRP A 132 1.12 -5.36 -4.09
N MET A 133 1.69 -4.74 -3.07
CA MET A 133 2.25 -3.39 -3.04
C MET A 133 3.79 -3.42 -3.08
N LEU A 134 4.37 -4.48 -3.65
CA LEU A 134 5.82 -4.59 -3.77
C LEU A 134 6.38 -3.36 -4.50
N PRO A 135 7.36 -2.65 -3.91
CA PRO A 135 7.92 -1.45 -4.50
C PRO A 135 8.45 -1.65 -5.93
N PRO A 136 9.16 -2.75 -6.28
CA PRO A 136 9.63 -3.00 -7.65
C PRO A 136 8.51 -2.95 -8.71
N LEU A 137 7.32 -3.46 -8.37
CA LEU A 137 6.18 -3.44 -9.28
C LEU A 137 5.68 -2.02 -9.53
N ASN A 138 5.67 -1.15 -8.50
CA ASN A 138 5.28 0.24 -8.65
C ASN A 138 6.21 0.97 -9.63
N TYR A 139 7.52 0.79 -9.47
CA TYR A 139 8.53 1.41 -10.33
C TYR A 139 8.41 0.91 -11.78
N ALA A 140 8.34 -0.41 -11.96
CA ALA A 140 8.24 -1.02 -13.29
C ALA A 140 7.00 -0.49 -14.05
N LEU A 141 5.82 -0.53 -13.41
CA LEU A 141 4.59 -0.05 -14.02
C LEU A 141 4.63 1.46 -14.31
N ALA A 142 5.23 2.26 -13.43
CA ALA A 142 5.39 3.71 -13.62
C ALA A 142 6.23 4.06 -14.86
N LEU A 143 7.27 3.27 -15.15
CA LEU A 143 8.16 3.49 -16.29
C LEU A 143 7.63 2.91 -17.61
N THR A 144 6.51 2.18 -17.61
CA THR A 144 5.84 1.68 -18.83
C THR A 144 4.98 2.75 -19.52
N ASN A 145 4.23 2.39 -20.57
CA ASN A 145 3.26 3.26 -21.23
C ASN A 145 1.85 3.29 -20.60
N VAL A 146 1.61 2.52 -19.53
CA VAL A 146 0.30 2.44 -18.85
C VAL A 146 -0.19 3.82 -18.42
N ARG A 147 -1.44 4.17 -18.70
CA ARG A 147 -2.02 5.45 -18.27
C ARG A 147 -2.33 5.44 -16.78
N LEU A 148 -2.27 6.60 -16.13
CA LEU A 148 -2.56 6.73 -14.69
C LEU A 148 -3.96 6.17 -14.35
N ARG A 149 -4.97 6.43 -15.18
CA ARG A 149 -6.34 5.95 -14.98
C ARG A 149 -6.41 4.42 -14.96
N ASP A 150 -5.77 3.77 -15.93
CA ASP A 150 -5.76 2.30 -16.03
C ASP A 150 -4.98 1.68 -14.87
N TYR A 151 -3.91 2.33 -14.43
CA TYR A 151 -3.14 1.92 -13.25
C TYR A 151 -3.96 2.01 -11.96
N VAL A 152 -4.69 3.11 -11.75
CA VAL A 152 -5.54 3.31 -10.57
C VAL A 152 -6.67 2.29 -10.55
N LEU A 153 -7.37 2.11 -11.67
CA LEU A 153 -8.46 1.13 -11.79
C LEU A 153 -7.95 -0.30 -11.59
N GLY A 154 -6.87 -0.67 -12.27
CA GLY A 154 -6.25 -1.98 -12.13
C GLY A 154 -5.74 -2.22 -10.71
N SER A 155 -5.15 -1.22 -10.07
CA SER A 155 -4.67 -1.34 -8.68
C SER A 155 -5.82 -1.44 -7.69
N THR A 156 -6.90 -0.67 -7.88
CA THR A 156 -8.08 -0.76 -7.02
C THR A 156 -8.68 -2.16 -7.09
N LEU A 157 -8.89 -2.70 -8.29
CA LEU A 157 -9.44 -4.04 -8.49
C LEU A 157 -8.50 -5.14 -7.97
N GLY A 158 -7.20 -5.01 -8.22
CA GLY A 158 -6.20 -6.00 -7.81
C GLY A 158 -5.89 -6.00 -6.31
N LEU A 159 -6.03 -4.86 -5.64
CA LEU A 159 -5.82 -4.73 -4.19
C LEU A 159 -7.10 -4.98 -3.38
N LEU A 160 -8.29 -4.92 -3.99
CA LEU A 160 -9.56 -5.18 -3.31
C LEU A 160 -9.61 -6.55 -2.64
N ILE A 161 -9.33 -7.62 -3.41
CA ILE A 161 -9.37 -9.00 -2.90
C ILE A 161 -8.39 -9.17 -1.74
N PRO A 162 -7.09 -8.87 -1.92
CA PRO A 162 -6.14 -9.30 -0.93
C PRO A 162 -6.20 -8.36 0.30
N VAL A 163 -6.59 -7.06 0.17
CA VAL A 163 -6.93 -6.18 1.32
C VAL A 163 -8.16 -6.70 2.06
N GLY A 164 -9.18 -7.18 1.35
CA GLY A 164 -10.34 -7.81 1.95
C GLY A 164 -9.94 -9.02 2.80
N VAL A 165 -9.12 -9.93 2.26
CA VAL A 165 -8.58 -11.08 3.00
C VAL A 165 -7.80 -10.64 4.24
N ALA A 166 -6.97 -9.61 4.13
CA ALA A 166 -6.25 -9.05 5.27
C ALA A 166 -7.20 -8.49 6.34
N ALA A 167 -8.28 -7.81 5.94
CA ALA A 167 -9.29 -7.29 6.86
C ALA A 167 -9.95 -8.38 7.70
N PHE A 168 -10.32 -9.51 7.08
CA PHE A 168 -10.86 -10.66 7.81
C PHE A 168 -9.81 -11.33 8.71
N CYS A 169 -8.59 -11.51 8.20
CA CYS A 169 -7.52 -12.19 8.94
C CYS A 169 -7.08 -11.40 10.18
N PHE A 170 -6.92 -10.07 10.06
CA PHE A 170 -6.51 -9.22 11.17
C PHE A 170 -7.61 -9.06 12.21
N GLU A 171 -8.88 -8.95 11.82
CA GLU A 171 -9.99 -8.92 12.78
C GLU A 171 -9.99 -10.20 13.63
N TRP A 172 -9.92 -11.37 12.99
CA TRP A 172 -9.84 -12.66 13.68
C TRP A 172 -8.62 -12.77 14.61
N LEU A 173 -7.48 -12.21 14.19
CA LEU A 173 -6.27 -12.18 15.01
C LEU A 173 -6.43 -11.28 16.23
N PHE A 174 -7.04 -10.10 16.08
CA PHE A 174 -7.24 -9.15 17.16
C PHE A 174 -8.30 -9.60 18.16
N GLU A 175 -9.29 -10.40 17.76
CA GLU A 175 -10.26 -11.00 18.69
C GLU A 175 -9.65 -12.05 19.62
N GLN A 176 -8.48 -12.60 19.29
CA GLN A 176 -7.79 -13.62 20.10
C GLN A 176 -6.71 -13.06 21.04
N LEU A 177 -6.37 -11.78 20.91
CA LEU A 177 -5.36 -11.08 21.71
C LEU A 177 -6.02 -10.32 22.85
#